data_AF-A0A1B6EJ49-F1
#
_entry.id   AF-A0A1B6EJ49-F1
#
_cell.length_a   1.000
_cell.length_b   1.000
_cell.length_c   1.000
_cell.angle_alpha   90.00
_cell.angle_beta   90.00
_cell.angle_gamma   90.00
#
_symmetry.space_group_name_H-M   'P 1'
#
loop_
_entity.id
_entity.type
_entity.pdbx_description
1 polymer ?
#
loop_
_entity_poly.entity_id
_entity_poly.type
_entity_poly.pdbx_seq_one_letter_code
_entity_poly.pdbx_strand_id
1 'polypeptide(L)'
;GTQCGYCSLGWVMSMYSFLKCNPDATMKEIEDSFSGNVCRCTGYRPILDAFKSFASDRSEDLQNKLADIEDILKVCRKSGTTCHGQCKLDKSKRDPYGCGEKNNEEDCNIEFLEVALALPSVKLELQDGTRWYKVAKVDEIFEIFDMINGSYRLVGGNTSIGILK
;
A
#
# COMPACT_ATOMS: atom_id res chain seq x y z
N GLY A 1 12.25 -4.79 8.39
CA GLY A 1 13.42 -5.63 8.04
C GLY A 1 13.78 -5.55 6.56
N THR A 2 14.83 -4.80 6.19
CA THR A 2 15.34 -4.71 4.82
C THR A 2 16.81 -5.12 4.76
N GLN A 3 17.25 -5.71 3.64
CA GLN A 3 18.67 -6.01 3.37
C GLN A 3 19.06 -5.50 1.98
N CYS A 4 18.76 -6.24 0.91
CA CYS A 4 19.04 -5.80 -0.46
C CYS A 4 18.06 -4.74 -0.99
N GLY A 5 16.90 -4.57 -0.35
CA GLY A 5 15.89 -3.58 -0.70
C GLY A 5 14.98 -3.92 -1.89
N TYR A 6 15.32 -4.91 -2.73
CA TYR A 6 14.59 -5.18 -3.98
C TYR A 6 13.10 -5.48 -3.79
N CYS A 7 12.76 -6.33 -2.82
CA CYS A 7 11.37 -6.69 -2.54
C CYS A 7 10.62 -5.68 -1.66
N SER A 8 11.32 -4.70 -1.06
CA SER A 8 10.74 -3.86 0.00
C SER A 8 9.54 -3.05 -0.48
N LEU A 9 9.55 -2.59 -1.74
CA LEU A 9 8.42 -1.86 -2.32
C LEU A 9 7.15 -2.74 -2.41
N GLY A 10 7.29 -3.99 -2.82
CA GLY A 10 6.16 -4.93 -2.87
C GLY A 10 5.54 -5.17 -1.49
N TRP A 11 6.39 -5.36 -0.48
CA TRP A 11 5.96 -5.49 0.91
C TRP A 11 5.22 -4.26 1.43
N VAL A 12 5.79 -3.06 1.23
CA VAL A 12 5.19 -1.81 1.71
C VAL A 12 3.84 -1.57 1.04
N MET A 13 3.74 -1.70 -0.28
CA MET A 13 2.48 -1.47 -1.00
C MET A 13 1.40 -2.48 -0.64
N SER A 14 1.78 -3.76 -0.48
CA SER A 14 0.84 -4.81 -0.09
C SER A 14 0.30 -4.56 1.31
N MET A 15 1.17 -4.24 2.27
CA MET A 15 0.76 -3.97 3.65
C MET A 15 -0.06 -2.69 3.75
N TYR A 16 0.32 -1.63 3.03
CA TYR A 16 -0.43 -0.38 2.97
C TYR A 16 -1.87 -0.61 2.46
N SER A 17 -2.02 -1.29 1.33
CA SER A 17 -3.34 -1.59 0.77
C SER A 17 -4.15 -2.49 1.71
N PHE A 18 -3.50 -3.45 2.36
CA PHE A 18 -4.14 -4.36 3.30
C PHE A 18 -4.70 -3.63 4.53
N LEU A 19 -3.89 -2.78 5.19
CA LEU A 19 -4.31 -1.99 6.35
C LEU A 19 -5.39 -0.96 6.01
N LYS A 20 -5.36 -0.40 4.79
CA LYS A 20 -6.40 0.53 4.34
C LYS A 20 -7.78 -0.14 4.27
N CYS A 21 -7.84 -1.40 3.87
CA CYS A 21 -9.08 -2.17 3.85
C CYS A 21 -9.42 -2.79 5.21
N ASN A 22 -8.42 -3.00 6.08
CA ASN A 22 -8.54 -3.72 7.34
C ASN A 22 -7.81 -2.94 8.47
N PRO A 23 -8.40 -1.83 8.96
CA PRO A 23 -7.73 -0.97 9.94
C PRO A 23 -7.47 -1.66 11.29
N ASP A 24 -8.29 -2.65 11.66
CA ASP A 24 -8.19 -3.40 12.92
C ASP A 24 -7.63 -4.83 12.73
N ALA A 25 -6.86 -5.06 11.67
CA ALA A 25 -6.34 -6.38 11.34
C ALA A 25 -5.55 -7.04 12.49
N THR A 26 -5.73 -8.34 12.64
CA THR A 26 -4.99 -9.17 13.61
C THR A 26 -3.63 -9.59 13.06
N MET A 27 -2.72 -10.00 13.97
CA MET A 27 -1.40 -10.51 13.61
C MET A 27 -1.46 -11.69 12.63
N LYS A 28 -2.51 -12.52 12.76
CA LYS A 28 -2.73 -13.67 11.88
C LYS A 28 -3.15 -13.23 10.49
N GLU A 29 -4.11 -12.30 10.37
CA GLU A 29 -4.56 -11.80 9.07
C GLU A 29 -3.43 -11.08 8.32
N ILE A 30 -2.59 -10.34 9.06
CA ILE A 30 -1.38 -9.74 8.51
C ILE A 30 -0.45 -10.82 7.94
N GLU A 31 -0.17 -11.88 8.69
CA GLU A 31 0.68 -12.98 8.22
C GLU A 31 0.09 -13.71 6.99
N ASP A 32 -1.21 -13.96 7.00
CA ASP A 32 -1.92 -14.63 5.88
C ASP A 32 -1.90 -13.77 4.59
N SER A 33 -1.80 -12.45 4.71
CA SER A 33 -1.72 -11.52 3.57
C SER A 33 -0.38 -11.61 2.79
N PHE A 34 0.62 -12.31 3.31
CA PHE A 34 2.00 -12.27 2.76
C PHE A 34 2.24 -13.15 1.54
N SER A 35 1.27 -14.02 1.19
CA SER A 35 1.44 -15.07 0.18
C SER A 35 1.88 -14.56 -1.21
N GLY A 36 1.61 -13.30 -1.54
CA GLY A 36 2.02 -12.67 -2.81
C GLY A 36 3.43 -12.06 -2.84
N ASN A 37 4.14 -11.99 -1.71
CA ASN A 37 5.43 -11.30 -1.62
C ASN A 37 6.57 -12.25 -1.25
N VAL A 38 7.65 -12.23 -2.02
CA VAL A 38 8.81 -13.11 -1.83
C VAL A 38 10.02 -12.30 -1.40
N CYS A 39 10.73 -12.78 -0.37
CA CYS A 39 12.02 -12.23 0.06
C CYS A 39 13.07 -13.32 0.18
N ARG A 40 14.24 -13.12 -0.44
CA ARG A 40 15.36 -14.07 -0.35
C ARG A 40 16.37 -13.74 0.75
N CYS A 41 16.42 -12.49 1.20
CA CYS A 41 17.51 -12.00 2.06
C CYS A 41 17.16 -12.03 3.56
N THR A 42 15.96 -11.58 3.93
CA THR A 42 15.63 -11.25 5.33
C THR A 42 15.24 -12.45 6.18
N GLY A 43 14.89 -13.58 5.56
CA GLY A 43 14.28 -14.71 6.28
C GLY A 43 12.90 -14.39 6.87
N TYR A 44 12.22 -13.35 6.37
CA TYR A 44 10.86 -12.88 6.71
C TYR A 44 10.63 -12.39 8.13
N ARG A 45 11.28 -12.96 9.16
CA ARG A 45 11.05 -12.62 10.58
C ARG A 45 11.07 -11.10 10.88
N PRO A 46 12.08 -10.31 10.47
CA PRO A 46 12.10 -8.88 10.75
C PRO A 46 11.14 -8.05 9.87
N ILE A 47 10.48 -8.65 8.87
CA ILE A 47 9.37 -8.04 8.12
C ILE A 47 8.07 -8.33 8.87
N LEU A 48 7.86 -9.58 9.27
CA LEU A 48 6.70 -10.02 10.03
C LEU A 48 6.57 -9.26 11.36
N ASP A 49 7.66 -9.16 12.12
CA ASP A 49 7.68 -8.42 13.39
C ASP A 49 7.27 -6.95 13.15
N ALA A 50 7.82 -6.32 12.10
CA ALA A 50 7.54 -4.93 11.75
C ALA A 50 6.10 -4.69 11.27
N PHE A 51 5.43 -5.68 10.68
CA PHE A 51 4.04 -5.52 10.24
C PHE A 51 3.05 -5.92 11.34
N LYS A 52 3.38 -6.89 12.18
CA LYS A 52 2.59 -7.26 13.35
C LYS A 52 2.53 -6.14 14.40
N SER A 53 3.42 -5.16 14.38
CA SER A 53 3.27 -3.96 15.22
C SER A 53 2.04 -3.11 14.85
N PHE A 54 1.49 -3.27 13.65
CA PHE A 54 0.23 -2.62 13.24
C PHE A 54 -1.01 -3.42 13.65
N ALA A 55 -0.85 -4.64 14.17
CA ALA A 55 -1.98 -5.49 14.54
C ALA A 55 -2.75 -4.95 15.74
N SER A 56 -4.06 -5.18 15.75
CA SER A 56 -4.94 -4.85 16.89
C SER A 56 -4.64 -5.70 18.13
N ASP A 57 -4.18 -6.94 17.96
CA ASP A 57 -3.84 -7.91 19.01
C ASP A 57 -2.33 -8.01 19.29
N ARG A 58 -1.55 -6.97 18.92
CA ARG A 58 -0.10 -6.95 19.10
C ARG A 58 0.31 -7.07 20.58
N SER A 59 1.41 -7.79 20.82
CA SER A 59 2.01 -7.87 22.17
C SER A 59 2.79 -6.61 22.54
N GLU A 60 2.80 -6.26 23.84
CA GLU A 60 3.56 -5.13 24.37
C GLU A 60 5.07 -5.29 24.16
N ASP A 61 5.57 -6.53 24.23
CA ASP A 61 6.97 -6.86 23.91
C ASP A 61 7.35 -6.52 22.47
N LEU A 62 6.44 -6.73 21.52
CA LEU A 62 6.69 -6.42 20.11
C LEU A 62 6.68 -4.91 19.88
N GLN A 63 5.75 -4.20 20.53
CA GLN A 63 5.66 -2.75 20.47
C GLN A 63 6.93 -2.08 21.00
N ASN A 64 7.48 -2.59 22.11
CA ASN A 64 8.71 -2.03 22.70
C ASN A 64 9.96 -2.32 21.85
N LYS A 65 10.00 -3.42 21.10
CA LYS A 65 11.12 -3.78 20.21
C LYS A 65 11.17 -2.94 18.94
N LEU A 66 10.02 -2.42 18.50
CA LEU A 66 9.84 -1.73 17.24
C LEU A 66 9.29 -0.33 17.50
N ALA A 67 10.06 0.48 18.22
CA ALA A 67 9.74 1.89 18.40
C ALA A 67 9.81 2.60 17.04
N ASP A 68 8.74 3.30 16.68
CA ASP A 68 8.72 4.12 15.47
C ASP A 68 9.77 5.23 15.60
N ILE A 69 10.39 5.61 14.48
CA ILE A 69 11.42 6.65 14.46
C ILE A 69 10.90 7.99 15.04
N GLU A 70 9.61 8.25 14.88
CA GLU A 70 8.94 9.42 15.46
C GLU A 70 8.81 9.36 16.99
N ASP A 71 8.77 8.15 17.55
CA ASP A 71 8.70 7.93 19.00
C ASP A 71 10.09 8.02 19.65
N ILE A 72 11.16 7.69 18.90
CA ILE A 72 12.55 7.87 19.35
C ILE A 72 12.83 9.35 19.66
N LEU A 73 12.28 10.27 18.85
CA LEU A 73 12.45 11.71 19.04
C LEU A 73 11.59 12.28 20.18
N LYS A 74 10.62 11.52 20.68
CA LYS A 74 9.81 11.90 21.85
C LYS A 74 10.51 11.56 23.17
N VAL A 75 11.75 11.10 23.20
CA VAL A 75 12.47 10.87 24.47
C VAL A 75 13.25 12.14 24.86
N CYS A 76 13.00 12.65 26.07
CA CYS A 76 13.65 13.84 26.60
C CYS A 76 15.13 13.56 26.91
N ARG A 77 16.06 14.31 26.29
CA ARG A 77 17.50 14.20 26.56
C ARG A 77 17.91 14.50 28.01
N LYS A 78 17.08 15.25 28.76
CA LYS A 78 17.36 15.57 30.18
C LYS A 78 16.83 14.54 31.16
N SER A 79 15.65 13.97 30.91
CA SER A 79 14.97 13.08 31.86
C SER A 79 14.93 11.61 31.43
N GLY A 80 15.22 11.29 30.17
CA GLY A 80 15.11 9.93 29.63
C GLY A 80 13.67 9.42 29.50
N THR A 81 12.67 10.26 29.78
CA THR A 81 11.24 9.95 29.71
C THR A 81 10.58 10.63 28.50
N THR A 82 9.32 10.29 28.20
CA THR A 82 8.55 10.92 27.11
C THR A 82 8.49 12.45 27.28
N CYS A 83 8.85 13.16 26.22
CA CYS A 83 8.96 14.61 26.12
C CYS A 83 7.61 15.19 25.72
N HIS A 84 7.01 15.94 26.63
CA HIS A 84 5.73 16.64 26.38
C HIS A 84 5.91 18.04 25.79
N GLY A 85 7.11 18.43 25.36
CA GLY A 85 7.37 19.73 24.72
C GLY A 85 7.24 20.96 25.63
N GLN A 86 7.14 20.76 26.95
CA GLN A 86 6.89 21.84 27.93
C GLN A 86 8.17 22.50 28.47
N CYS A 87 9.35 22.11 27.99
CA CYS A 87 10.62 22.65 28.48
C CYS A 87 10.79 24.12 28.06
N LYS A 88 10.99 25.01 29.03
CA LYS A 88 11.24 26.46 28.84
C LYS A 88 12.66 26.73 28.31
N LEU A 89 12.99 26.30 27.10
CA LEU A 89 14.23 26.72 26.43
C LEU A 89 13.94 27.51 25.16
N ASP A 90 14.85 28.46 24.91
CA ASP A 90 14.79 29.53 23.91
C ASP A 90 14.40 29.02 22.51
N LYS A 91 13.38 29.64 21.91
CA LYS A 91 12.75 29.25 20.64
C LYS A 91 13.72 29.33 19.45
N SER A 92 14.87 29.98 19.62
CA SER A 92 15.91 30.22 18.61
C SER A 92 16.80 29.00 18.31
N LYS A 93 16.72 27.92 19.11
CA LYS A 93 17.54 26.70 18.96
C LYS A 93 16.73 25.44 18.65
N ARG A 94 15.65 25.57 17.86
CA ARG A 94 14.93 24.37 17.38
C ARG A 94 15.71 23.70 16.25
N ASP A 95 15.87 22.38 16.33
CA ASP A 95 16.34 21.53 15.23
C ASP A 95 15.36 21.65 14.03
N PRO A 96 15.80 21.49 12.76
CA PRO A 96 14.96 21.65 11.56
C PRO A 96 13.73 20.73 11.50
N TYR A 97 13.68 19.70 12.35
CA TYR A 97 12.57 18.74 12.45
C TYR A 97 11.69 19.00 13.69
N GLY A 98 11.56 20.27 14.06
CA GLY A 98 10.77 20.70 15.22
C GLY A 98 9.27 20.57 14.99
N CYS A 99 8.70 19.46 15.48
CA CYS A 99 7.29 19.30 15.86
C CYS A 99 6.27 19.70 14.79
N GLY A 100 6.02 18.82 13.82
CA GLY A 100 4.86 18.92 12.95
C GLY A 100 3.57 18.87 13.77
N GLU A 101 2.74 19.90 13.63
CA GLU A 101 1.37 19.90 14.11
C GLU A 101 0.63 18.72 13.45
N LYS A 102 0.05 17.84 14.26
CA LYS A 102 -0.85 16.81 13.76
C LYS A 102 -2.15 17.50 13.36
N ASN A 103 -2.27 17.89 12.09
CA ASN A 103 -3.57 17.97 11.46
C ASN A 103 -3.99 16.52 11.17
N ASN A 104 -4.60 15.90 12.18
CA ASN A 104 -5.42 14.71 12.00
C ASN A 104 -6.68 15.16 11.25
N GLU A 105 -6.66 15.14 9.93
CA GLU A 105 -7.81 14.92 9.04
C GLU A 105 -7.41 15.30 7.61
N GLU A 106 -7.79 14.43 6.68
CA GLU A 106 -7.90 14.70 5.23
C GLU A 106 -6.61 14.77 4.40
N ASP A 107 -5.98 13.60 4.19
CA ASP A 107 -5.30 13.31 2.90
C ASP A 107 -5.71 11.92 2.37
N CYS A 108 -6.92 11.47 2.73
CA CYS A 108 -7.40 10.12 2.47
C CYS A 108 -8.30 9.95 1.24
N ASN A 109 -8.45 10.97 0.40
CA ASN A 109 -9.18 10.82 -0.86
C ASN A 109 -8.20 10.77 -2.02
N ILE A 110 -7.61 9.59 -2.24
CA ILE A 110 -7.14 9.27 -3.59
C ILE A 110 -8.40 9.03 -4.43
N GLU A 111 -8.89 10.12 -5.02
CA GLU A 111 -9.99 10.25 -5.99
C GLU A 111 -9.64 9.55 -7.32
N PHE A 112 -9.07 8.35 -7.26
CA PHE A 112 -8.57 7.62 -8.43
C PHE A 112 -9.48 6.44 -8.79
N LEU A 113 -10.26 5.93 -7.82
CA LEU A 113 -11.14 4.79 -8.03
C LEU A 113 -12.40 5.17 -8.83
N GLU A 114 -12.98 6.35 -8.56
CA GLU A 114 -14.14 6.83 -9.30
C GLU A 114 -13.81 7.14 -10.76
N VAL A 115 -12.64 7.76 -11.03
CA VAL A 115 -12.24 8.11 -12.41
C VAL A 115 -12.02 6.85 -13.26
N ALA A 116 -11.42 5.78 -12.72
CA ALA A 116 -11.16 4.56 -13.49
C ALA A 116 -12.43 3.74 -13.82
N LEU A 117 -13.42 3.79 -12.93
CA LEU A 117 -14.73 3.13 -13.09
C LEU A 117 -15.71 3.98 -13.92
N ALA A 118 -15.55 5.30 -13.94
CA ALA A 118 -16.40 6.22 -14.70
C ALA A 118 -15.97 6.40 -16.17
N LEU A 119 -14.85 5.81 -16.61
CA LEU A 119 -14.42 5.95 -18.00
C LEU A 119 -15.43 5.28 -18.94
N PRO A 120 -15.91 6.00 -19.97
CA PRO A 120 -16.79 5.44 -20.99
C PRO A 120 -16.09 4.30 -21.74
N SER A 121 -16.85 3.55 -22.53
CA SER A 121 -16.28 2.52 -23.37
C SER A 121 -15.21 3.09 -24.30
N VAL A 122 -14.04 2.44 -24.33
CA VAL A 122 -12.85 2.91 -25.04
C VAL A 122 -12.50 1.91 -26.12
N LYS A 123 -12.24 2.40 -27.33
CA LYS A 123 -11.64 1.65 -28.42
C LYS A 123 -10.22 2.15 -28.66
N LEU A 124 -9.24 1.26 -28.57
CA LEU A 124 -7.84 1.53 -28.89
C LEU A 124 -7.42 0.67 -30.08
N GLU A 125 -6.61 1.24 -30.96
CA GLU A 125 -5.96 0.54 -32.06
C GLU A 125 -4.46 0.60 -31.84
N LEU A 126 -3.83 -0.56 -31.69
CA LEU A 126 -2.41 -0.71 -31.44
C LEU A 126 -1.64 -0.71 -32.76
N GLN A 127 -0.33 -0.43 -32.68
CA GLN A 127 0.54 -0.32 -33.86
C GLN A 127 0.66 -1.63 -34.66
N ASP A 128 0.40 -2.77 -34.02
CA ASP A 128 0.38 -4.09 -34.64
C ASP A 128 -0.95 -4.42 -35.34
N GLY A 129 -1.90 -3.48 -35.36
CA GLY A 129 -3.25 -3.66 -35.90
C GLY A 129 -4.23 -4.34 -34.93
N THR A 130 -3.80 -4.66 -33.71
CA THR A 130 -4.68 -5.21 -32.68
C THR A 130 -5.67 -4.13 -32.21
N ARG A 131 -6.94 -4.50 -32.07
CA ARG A 131 -8.00 -3.61 -31.57
C ARG A 131 -8.39 -4.02 -30.14
N TRP A 132 -8.28 -3.09 -29.20
CA TRP A 132 -8.67 -3.30 -27.80
C TRP A 132 -9.94 -2.52 -27.48
N TYR A 133 -10.94 -3.22 -26.95
CA TYR A 133 -12.20 -2.63 -26.53
C TYR A 133 -12.35 -2.78 -25.01
N LYS A 134 -12.41 -1.67 -24.28
CA LYS A 134 -12.89 -1.63 -22.89
C LYS A 134 -14.37 -1.27 -22.96
N VAL A 135 -15.23 -2.12 -22.41
CA VAL A 135 -16.69 -1.97 -22.51
C VAL A 135 -17.26 -1.73 -21.11
N ALA A 136 -18.18 -0.77 -20.98
CA ALA A 136 -18.84 -0.46 -19.71
C ALA A 136 -20.22 -1.14 -19.55
N LYS A 137 -20.88 -1.50 -20.66
CA LYS A 137 -22.20 -2.14 -20.68
C LYS A 137 -22.19 -3.48 -21.40
N VAL A 138 -23.09 -4.37 -21.02
CA VAL A 138 -23.19 -5.70 -21.63
C VAL A 138 -23.66 -5.64 -23.09
N ASP A 139 -24.60 -4.74 -23.41
CA ASP A 139 -25.15 -4.63 -24.78
C ASP A 139 -24.07 -4.31 -25.82
N GLU A 140 -23.13 -3.43 -25.47
CA GLU A 140 -22.00 -3.06 -26.32
C GLU A 140 -21.05 -4.23 -26.60
N ILE A 141 -20.97 -5.24 -25.72
CA ILE A 141 -20.19 -6.45 -25.97
C ILE A 141 -20.79 -7.20 -27.17
N PHE A 142 -22.12 -7.32 -27.21
CA PHE A 142 -22.82 -7.98 -28.30
C PHE A 142 -22.73 -7.19 -29.60
N GLU A 143 -22.83 -5.86 -29.54
CA GLU A 143 -22.57 -4.99 -30.71
C GLU A 143 -21.15 -5.21 -31.27
N ILE A 144 -20.15 -5.37 -30.40
CA ILE A 144 -18.78 -5.67 -30.80
C ILE A 144 -18.66 -7.06 -31.43
N PHE A 145 -19.37 -8.06 -30.89
CA PHE A 145 -19.41 -9.40 -31.49
C PHE A 145 -20.01 -9.37 -32.89
N ASP A 146 -21.07 -8.59 -33.11
CA ASP A 146 -21.68 -8.43 -34.45
C ASP A 146 -20.72 -7.74 -35.45
N MET A 147 -19.83 -6.86 -34.97
CA MET A 147 -18.82 -6.21 -35.80
C MET A 147 -17.60 -7.10 -36.13
N ILE A 148 -17.34 -8.15 -35.33
CA ILE A 148 -16.14 -8.97 -35.46
C ILE A 148 -16.48 -10.29 -36.15
N ASN A 149 -15.96 -10.47 -37.37
CA ASN A 149 -16.08 -11.73 -38.12
C ASN A 149 -14.79 -12.59 -38.02
N GLY A 150 -14.13 -12.59 -36.86
CA GLY A 150 -12.80 -13.18 -36.67
C GLY A 150 -12.53 -13.65 -35.24
N SER A 151 -11.28 -14.02 -34.95
CA SER A 151 -10.90 -14.44 -33.60
C SER A 151 -10.86 -13.23 -32.65
N TYR A 152 -11.38 -13.44 -31.44
CA TYR A 152 -11.38 -12.44 -30.38
C TYR A 152 -10.92 -13.08 -29.07
N ARG A 153 -10.60 -12.24 -28.08
CA ARG A 153 -10.19 -12.68 -26.75
C ARG A 153 -10.82 -11.77 -25.70
N LEU A 154 -11.54 -12.37 -24.75
CA LEU A 154 -12.04 -11.66 -23.58
C LEU A 154 -10.93 -11.64 -22.51
N VAL A 155 -10.63 -10.46 -21.98
CA VAL A 155 -9.58 -10.25 -20.98
C VAL A 155 -10.16 -9.57 -19.74
N GLY A 156 -10.16 -10.28 -18.62
CA GLY A 156 -10.51 -9.74 -17.30
C GLY A 156 -9.26 -9.36 -16.49
N GLY A 157 -8.83 -10.24 -15.59
CA GLY A 157 -7.64 -10.02 -14.76
C GLY A 157 -6.29 -10.28 -15.44
N ASN A 158 -6.29 -10.80 -16.68
CA ASN A 158 -5.08 -11.08 -17.48
C ASN A 158 -4.01 -12.01 -16.84
N THR A 159 -4.31 -12.64 -15.70
CA THR A 159 -3.38 -13.49 -14.93
C THR A 159 -2.99 -14.81 -15.61
N SER A 160 -3.72 -15.21 -16.65
CA SER A 160 -3.39 -16.38 -17.48
C SER A 160 -2.75 -15.96 -18.80
N ILE A 161 -3.49 -15.16 -19.56
CA ILE A 161 -3.12 -14.74 -20.91
C ILE A 161 -1.80 -13.95 -20.93
N GLY A 162 -1.54 -13.10 -19.94
CA GLY A 162 -0.29 -12.33 -19.87
C GLY A 162 0.97 -13.18 -19.73
N ILE A 163 0.84 -14.46 -19.35
CA ILE A 163 1.95 -15.41 -19.19
C ILE A 163 2.14 -16.25 -20.47
N LEU A 164 1.03 -16.56 -21.15
CA LEU A 164 1.04 -17.33 -22.39
C LEU A 164 1.55 -16.43 -23.54
N LYS A 165 2.84 -16.55 -23.84
CA LYS A 165 3.46 -15.98 -25.04
C LYS A 165 3.16 -16.81 -26.27
#